data_AF-A0A8J5TJ05-F1
#
_entry.id   AF-A0A8J5TJ05-F1
#
_cell.length_a   1.000
_cell.length_b   1.000
_cell.length_c   1.000
_cell.angle_alpha   90.00
_cell.angle_beta   90.00
_cell.angle_gamma   90.00
#
_symmetry.space_group_name_H-M   'P 1'
#
loop_
_entity.id
_entity.type
_entity.pdbx_description
1 polymer ?
#
loop_
_entity_poly.entity_id
_entity_poly.type
_entity_poly.pdbx_seq_one_letter_code
_entity_poly.pdbx_strand_id
1 'polypeptide(L)'
;MRGFLQLCLTVDPEDRPVPRNLLSHSLFQPFVMSASLIPVPPHFPVIDPSLCLIDFSQYKAKLGLNGRRDQLCERPMREVYHLWQLAGGNVEQELKKQKLVRIKPAILTLPRECGTDELETSQLPLVIRERDVEYQFHRLLIFERLLQSYPFKAESILREARKDTPPFYRALVWASLLGVDGPVAQTYQQIDKETPTPTDRQIEVDIPRCHQYDELLSSPQGHAKFTRVLKAWVVSHAHLVYWQGLDSLCAPFLYLNFNNEALAYACLSQFIDKYLHKFFLRDNSAVIQEYLAKFSHMIAFHDPQLFNHLDNIGFIPELYAIPWFLTMYTHVFPLQKIFLLWDTLLLGEASLPLCIGVALLRQLKDRLLQFGFNECILLFSDMPDIDMERVVRESVQVFCSTPPSVMDAVPVVELKREKCPRACGADLLELLAHKRSRSGRAKVLVVDIRSPDEFARGMLTDAINLPAESSITSEGLLNPSSQTDILNSYRGKIICVMGSRNNWEQVVKFAETLLAQEFPRVCTLHQGVEVFRASGALVVRS
;
A
#
# COMPACT_ATOMS: atom_id res chain seq x y z
N MET A 1 24.10 23.89 -39.20
CA MET A 1 22.83 23.12 -39.26
C MET A 1 22.25 23.05 -40.68
N ARG A 2 22.07 24.17 -41.40
CA ARG A 2 21.50 24.17 -42.77
C ARG A 2 22.31 23.36 -43.79
N GLY A 3 23.65 23.49 -43.80
CA GLY A 3 24.52 22.69 -44.68
C GLY A 3 24.53 21.18 -44.36
N PHE A 4 24.42 20.82 -43.08
CA PHE A 4 24.32 19.42 -42.65
C PHE A 4 23.02 18.77 -43.17
N LEU A 5 21.90 19.47 -43.06
CA LEU A 5 20.62 18.99 -43.59
C LEU A 5 20.66 18.83 -45.12
N GLN A 6 21.36 19.72 -45.82
CA GLN A 6 21.50 19.64 -47.27
C GLN A 6 22.31 18.40 -47.72
N LEU A 7 23.34 18.02 -46.97
CA LEU A 7 24.13 16.79 -47.17
C LEU A 7 23.33 15.52 -46.86
N CYS A 8 22.50 15.54 -45.82
CA CYS A 8 21.65 14.39 -45.47
C CYS A 8 20.46 14.21 -46.43
N LEU A 9 20.06 15.27 -47.12
CA LEU A 9 18.93 15.30 -48.05
C LEU A 9 19.36 15.35 -49.52
N THR A 10 20.61 14.99 -49.82
CA THR A 10 21.06 14.77 -51.21
C THR A 10 20.11 13.78 -51.88
N VAL A 11 19.63 14.18 -53.06
CA VAL A 11 18.55 13.51 -53.80
C VAL A 11 19.01 12.15 -54.33
N ASP A 12 20.25 12.08 -54.81
CA ASP A 12 20.87 10.82 -55.20
C ASP A 12 21.38 10.07 -53.95
N PRO A 13 20.91 8.84 -53.70
CA PRO A 13 21.38 8.03 -52.57
C PRO A 13 22.86 7.64 -52.65
N GLU A 14 23.43 7.50 -53.84
CA GLU A 14 24.84 7.13 -54.04
C GLU A 14 25.78 8.24 -53.58
N ASP A 15 25.34 9.50 -53.70
CA ASP A 15 26.10 10.69 -53.28
C ASP A 15 25.88 11.07 -51.81
N ARG A 16 25.06 10.31 -51.06
CA ARG A 16 24.78 10.61 -49.65
C ARG A 16 25.95 10.17 -48.77
N PRO A 17 26.41 10.99 -47.81
CA PRO A 17 27.48 10.58 -46.91
C PRO A 17 27.03 9.40 -46.03
N VAL A 18 27.88 8.37 -45.94
CA VAL A 18 27.68 7.28 -44.96
C VAL A 18 27.81 7.82 -43.52
N PRO A 19 27.22 7.16 -42.50
CA PRO A 19 27.18 7.67 -41.13
C PRO A 19 28.53 8.10 -40.57
N ARG A 20 29.61 7.40 -40.92
CA ARG A 20 30.98 7.75 -40.52
C ARG A 20 31.44 9.12 -41.06
N ASN A 21 30.98 9.49 -42.25
CA ASN A 21 31.32 10.77 -42.91
C ASN A 21 30.48 11.92 -42.35
N LEU A 22 29.31 11.64 -41.75
CA LEU A 22 28.48 12.66 -41.10
C LEU A 22 29.06 13.09 -39.75
N LEU A 23 29.72 12.16 -39.03
CA LEU A 23 30.34 12.42 -37.73
C LEU A 23 31.53 13.38 -37.79
N SER A 24 32.16 13.54 -38.95
CA SER A 24 33.24 14.52 -39.16
C SER A 24 32.74 15.93 -39.51
N HIS A 25 31.43 16.13 -39.68
CA HIS A 25 30.85 17.44 -39.94
C HIS A 25 31.07 18.38 -38.74
N SER A 26 31.33 19.67 -39.00
CA SER A 26 31.57 20.70 -37.97
C SER A 26 30.48 20.85 -36.90
N LEU A 27 29.31 20.25 -37.14
CA LEU A 27 28.18 20.23 -36.21
C LEU A 27 28.43 19.28 -35.04
N PHE A 28 29.26 18.25 -35.24
CA PHE A 28 29.58 17.23 -34.24
C PHE A 28 30.97 17.40 -33.62
N GLN A 29 31.81 18.31 -34.14
CA GLN A 29 33.13 18.58 -33.57
C GLN A 29 33.12 18.89 -32.05
N PRO A 30 32.14 19.62 -31.49
CA PRO A 30 32.06 19.85 -30.04
C PRO A 30 31.83 18.58 -29.20
N PHE A 31 31.25 17.53 -29.81
CA PHE A 31 30.86 16.29 -29.12
C PHE A 31 31.93 15.18 -29.23
N VAL A 32 32.86 15.31 -30.17
CA VAL A 32 33.94 14.32 -30.38
C VAL A 32 35.10 14.51 -29.39
N MET A 33 35.28 15.71 -28.82
CA MET A 33 36.40 16.00 -27.91
C MET A 33 36.12 15.69 -26.42
N SER A 34 34.90 15.30 -26.03
CA SER A 34 34.55 14.99 -24.64
C SER A 34 34.33 13.50 -24.35
N ALA A 35 34.59 12.61 -25.31
CA ALA A 35 34.27 11.19 -25.19
C ALA A 35 35.50 10.32 -24.91
N SER A 36 36.09 10.47 -23.71
CA SER A 36 36.81 9.36 -23.06
C SER A 36 35.77 8.44 -22.40
N LEU A 37 34.91 7.82 -23.21
CA LEU A 37 33.94 6.84 -22.73
C LEU A 37 34.65 5.49 -22.61
N ILE A 38 35.11 5.18 -21.40
CA ILE A 38 35.40 3.79 -21.01
C ILE A 38 34.05 3.06 -20.99
N PRO A 39 33.84 2.01 -21.78
CA PRO A 39 32.61 1.23 -21.70
C PRO A 39 32.65 0.40 -20.41
N VAL A 40 31.86 0.78 -19.41
CA VAL A 40 31.41 -0.15 -18.37
C VAL A 40 30.16 -0.84 -18.93
N PRO A 41 30.18 -2.15 -19.21
CA PRO A 41 28.98 -2.83 -19.69
C PRO A 41 27.93 -2.91 -18.58
N PRO A 42 26.63 -2.71 -18.87
CA PRO A 42 25.58 -2.99 -17.91
C PRO A 42 25.45 -4.51 -17.76
N HIS A 43 25.81 -5.04 -16.59
CA HIS A 43 25.46 -6.40 -16.22
C HIS A 43 23.95 -6.47 -15.95
N PHE A 44 23.17 -6.81 -16.96
CA PHE A 44 21.90 -7.50 -16.78
C PHE A 44 22.20 -9.01 -16.60
N PRO A 45 21.47 -9.75 -15.74
CA PRO A 45 21.62 -11.19 -15.66
C PRO A 45 21.21 -11.82 -17.00
N VAL A 46 22.18 -12.43 -17.66
CA VAL A 46 21.97 -13.30 -18.81
C VAL A 46 21.25 -14.54 -18.29
N ILE A 47 20.04 -14.78 -18.80
CA ILE A 47 19.35 -16.07 -18.65
C ILE A 47 20.30 -17.16 -19.16
N ASP A 48 20.57 -18.15 -18.33
CA ASP A 48 21.46 -19.27 -18.65
C ASP A 48 20.95 -20.00 -19.93
N PRO A 49 21.76 -20.06 -21.01
CA PRO A 49 21.41 -20.80 -22.22
C PRO A 49 21.27 -22.31 -22.02
N SER A 50 21.69 -22.86 -20.87
CA SER A 50 21.57 -24.29 -20.55
C SER A 50 20.12 -24.78 -20.43
N LEU A 51 19.15 -23.87 -20.29
CA LEU A 51 17.71 -24.18 -20.25
C LEU A 51 17.06 -24.43 -21.63
N CYS A 52 17.83 -24.37 -22.72
CA CYS A 52 17.39 -24.70 -24.08
C CYS A 52 18.23 -25.82 -24.72
N LEU A 53 18.37 -26.96 -24.04
CA LEU A 53 18.94 -28.16 -24.67
C LEU A 53 17.82 -28.98 -25.33
N ILE A 54 17.57 -28.70 -26.61
CA ILE A 54 16.95 -29.67 -27.52
C ILE A 54 18.02 -30.72 -27.83
N ASP A 55 17.70 -32.00 -27.60
CA ASP A 55 18.59 -33.13 -27.88
C ASP A 55 18.82 -33.28 -29.40
N PHE A 56 19.98 -32.82 -29.88
CA PHE A 56 20.39 -32.85 -31.28
C PHE A 56 20.70 -34.26 -31.82
N SER A 57 20.73 -35.29 -30.97
CA SER A 57 21.05 -36.65 -31.38
C SER A 57 20.02 -37.25 -32.34
N GLN A 58 18.74 -36.93 -32.17
CA GLN A 58 17.65 -37.36 -33.07
C GLN A 58 17.74 -36.72 -34.48
N TYR A 59 18.35 -35.54 -34.60
CA TYR A 59 18.39 -34.81 -35.87
C TYR A 59 19.48 -35.34 -36.82
N LYS A 60 20.62 -35.80 -36.28
CA LYS A 60 21.72 -36.40 -37.06
C LYS A 60 21.29 -37.68 -37.79
N ALA A 61 20.45 -38.50 -37.16
CA ALA A 61 19.94 -39.74 -37.77
C ALA A 61 19.02 -39.48 -38.98
N LYS A 62 18.26 -38.38 -38.95
CA LYS A 62 17.32 -38.00 -40.02
C LYS A 62 17.99 -37.44 -41.28
N LEU A 63 19.19 -36.88 -41.14
CA LEU A 63 19.95 -36.24 -42.23
C LEU A 63 20.97 -37.15 -42.92
N GLY A 64 21.11 -38.41 -42.48
CA GLY A 64 22.02 -39.38 -43.11
C GLY A 64 23.52 -39.06 -42.94
N LEU A 65 23.87 -38.21 -41.97
CA LEU A 65 25.24 -37.72 -41.74
C LEU A 65 26.06 -38.66 -40.83
N ASN A 66 25.97 -39.97 -41.06
CA ASN A 66 26.82 -40.93 -40.35
C ASN A 66 28.21 -40.96 -41.00
N GLY A 67 29.19 -40.30 -40.35
CA GLY A 67 30.62 -40.47 -40.66
C GLY A 67 31.33 -39.31 -41.36
N ARG A 68 30.67 -38.17 -41.62
CA ARG A 68 31.34 -36.93 -42.04
C ARG A 68 31.26 -35.90 -40.91
N ARG A 69 32.40 -35.30 -40.52
CA ARG A 69 32.41 -34.19 -39.55
C ARG A 69 31.62 -33.02 -40.14
N ASP A 70 30.48 -32.70 -39.53
CA ASP A 70 29.72 -31.51 -39.87
C ASP A 70 30.43 -30.29 -39.29
N GLN A 71 31.26 -29.67 -40.13
CA GLN A 71 32.11 -28.54 -39.74
C GLN A 71 31.30 -27.29 -39.35
N LEU A 72 30.01 -27.23 -39.70
CA LEU A 72 29.12 -26.11 -39.34
C LEU A 72 28.50 -26.33 -37.95
N CYS A 73 28.23 -27.57 -37.55
CA CYS A 73 27.71 -27.88 -36.21
C CYS A 73 28.70 -27.59 -35.07
N GLU A 74 30.00 -27.53 -35.37
CA GLU A 74 31.04 -27.19 -34.39
C GLU A 74 31.26 -25.67 -34.26
N ARG A 75 30.52 -24.85 -35.01
CA ARG A 75 30.63 -23.39 -35.01
C ARG A 75 29.47 -22.75 -34.26
N PRO A 76 29.69 -21.65 -33.53
CA PRO A 76 28.60 -20.92 -32.89
C PRO A 76 27.60 -20.42 -33.94
N MET A 77 26.31 -20.48 -33.62
CA MET A 77 25.21 -20.19 -34.57
C MET A 77 25.33 -18.80 -35.23
N ARG A 78 25.91 -17.83 -34.52
CA ARG A 78 26.19 -16.49 -35.04
C ARG A 78 27.21 -16.49 -36.19
N GLU A 79 28.23 -17.34 -36.11
CA GLU A 79 29.25 -17.49 -37.16
C GLU A 79 28.67 -18.20 -38.38
N VAL A 80 27.91 -19.27 -38.17
CA VAL A 80 27.20 -19.99 -39.25
C VAL A 80 26.21 -19.06 -39.96
N TYR A 81 25.46 -18.26 -39.22
CA TYR A 81 24.54 -17.27 -39.77
C TYR A 81 25.28 -16.21 -40.60
N HIS A 82 26.42 -15.72 -40.11
CA HIS A 82 27.24 -14.74 -40.83
C HIS A 82 27.81 -15.31 -42.14
N LEU A 83 28.37 -16.52 -42.12
CA LEU A 83 28.87 -17.21 -43.31
C LEU A 83 27.75 -17.45 -44.34
N TRP A 84 26.55 -17.79 -43.86
CA TRP A 84 25.38 -17.95 -44.71
C TRP A 84 24.94 -16.62 -45.35
N GLN A 85 24.98 -15.51 -44.61
CA GLN A 85 24.71 -14.18 -45.17
C GLN A 85 25.74 -13.78 -46.23
N LEU A 86 27.03 -14.08 -46.01
CA LEU A 86 28.09 -13.84 -47.01
C LEU A 86 27.90 -14.66 -48.28
N ALA A 87 27.32 -15.86 -48.17
CA ALA A 87 26.93 -16.69 -49.30
C ALA A 87 25.62 -16.23 -50.00
N GLY A 88 25.08 -15.07 -49.63
CA GLY A 88 23.86 -14.49 -50.20
C GLY A 88 22.56 -14.89 -49.49
N GLY A 89 22.65 -15.54 -48.33
CA GLY A 89 21.51 -15.91 -47.51
C GLY A 89 20.80 -14.71 -46.90
N ASN A 90 19.47 -14.66 -47.04
CA ASN A 90 18.63 -13.63 -46.44
C ASN A 90 17.50 -14.28 -45.65
N VAL A 91 17.61 -14.26 -44.31
CA VAL A 91 16.68 -14.98 -43.43
C VAL A 91 15.27 -14.42 -43.56
N GLU A 92 15.17 -13.12 -43.78
CA GLU A 92 13.89 -12.45 -43.89
C GLU A 92 13.18 -12.81 -45.20
N GLN A 93 13.92 -12.95 -46.30
CA GLN A 93 13.37 -13.46 -47.57
C GLN A 93 12.98 -14.93 -47.46
N GLU A 94 13.81 -15.76 -46.84
CA GLU A 94 13.51 -17.19 -46.72
C GLU A 94 12.30 -17.42 -45.81
N LEU A 95 12.19 -16.69 -44.70
CA LEU A 95 11.02 -16.73 -43.82
C LEU A 95 9.75 -16.19 -44.50
N LYS A 96 9.85 -15.17 -45.37
CA LYS A 96 8.74 -14.72 -46.21
C LYS A 96 8.32 -15.80 -47.22
N LYS A 97 9.29 -16.46 -47.85
CA LYS A 97 9.05 -17.54 -48.84
C LYS A 97 8.36 -18.75 -48.21
N GLN A 98 8.75 -19.11 -46.99
CA GLN A 98 8.10 -20.15 -46.20
C GLN A 98 6.78 -19.69 -45.54
N LYS A 99 6.32 -18.46 -45.82
CA LYS A 99 5.12 -17.84 -45.24
C LYS A 99 5.13 -17.75 -43.69
N LEU A 100 6.32 -17.82 -43.09
CA LEU A 100 6.53 -17.70 -41.64
C LEU A 100 6.58 -16.23 -41.19
N VAL A 101 6.83 -15.30 -42.11
CA VAL A 101 6.79 -13.85 -41.85
C VAL A 101 5.83 -13.17 -42.81
N ARG A 102 4.81 -12.49 -42.27
CA ARG A 102 3.92 -11.56 -42.99
C ARG A 102 4.28 -10.13 -42.60
N ILE A 103 4.72 -9.30 -43.56
CA ILE A 103 4.88 -7.87 -43.31
C ILE A 103 3.50 -7.21 -43.37
N LYS A 104 3.03 -6.70 -42.23
CA LYS A 104 1.91 -5.75 -42.17
C LYS A 104 2.47 -4.33 -42.03
N PRO A 105 1.82 -3.30 -42.62
CA PRO A 105 2.10 -1.89 -42.35
C PRO A 105 2.16 -1.62 -40.84
N ALA A 106 3.08 -0.76 -40.38
CA ALA A 106 3.27 -0.45 -38.95
C ALA A 106 1.96 -0.06 -38.22
N ILE A 107 1.04 0.59 -38.94
CA ILE A 107 -0.27 1.01 -38.40
C ILE A 107 -1.26 -0.16 -38.21
N LEU A 108 -1.00 -1.31 -38.83
CA LEU A 108 -1.73 -2.58 -38.71
C LEU A 108 -1.01 -3.60 -37.79
N THR A 109 0.17 -3.24 -37.26
CA THR A 109 0.87 -3.93 -36.16
C THR A 109 0.76 -3.20 -34.83
N LEU A 110 0.22 -1.97 -34.82
CA LEU A 110 -0.38 -1.42 -33.60
C LEU A 110 -1.55 -2.34 -33.21
N PRO A 111 -1.73 -2.69 -31.92
CA PRO A 111 -2.89 -3.44 -31.49
C PRO A 111 -4.14 -2.62 -31.86
N ARG A 112 -4.83 -3.04 -32.92
CA ARG A 112 -6.17 -2.56 -33.26
C ARG A 112 -7.10 -3.75 -33.18
N GLU A 113 -7.37 -4.10 -31.93
CA GLU A 113 -8.67 -4.46 -31.33
C GLU A 113 -8.36 -5.03 -29.94
N CYS A 114 -8.08 -4.16 -28.98
CA CYS A 114 -8.19 -4.49 -27.55
C CYS A 114 -9.30 -3.62 -26.97
N GLY A 115 -10.52 -3.93 -27.35
CA GLY A 115 -11.70 -3.13 -27.02
C GLY A 115 -12.67 -3.82 -26.06
N THR A 116 -12.56 -5.14 -25.88
CA THR A 116 -13.51 -5.92 -25.08
C THR A 116 -12.79 -6.74 -24.00
N ASP A 117 -11.76 -7.50 -24.34
CA ASP A 117 -11.15 -8.47 -23.40
C ASP A 117 -10.32 -7.82 -22.28
N GLU A 118 -9.60 -6.71 -22.55
CA GLU A 118 -8.87 -5.97 -21.50
C GLU A 118 -9.81 -5.38 -20.44
N LEU A 119 -10.99 -4.90 -20.87
CA LEU A 119 -12.03 -4.39 -19.98
C LEU A 119 -12.64 -5.51 -19.14
N GLU A 120 -12.80 -6.71 -19.71
CA GLU A 120 -13.28 -7.89 -19.00
C GLU A 120 -12.25 -8.39 -17.98
N THR A 121 -10.99 -8.58 -18.39
CA THR A 121 -9.91 -9.05 -17.50
C THR A 121 -9.63 -8.06 -16.37
N SER A 122 -9.70 -6.75 -16.63
CA SER A 122 -9.50 -5.72 -15.60
C SER A 122 -10.52 -5.78 -14.44
N GLN A 123 -11.67 -6.40 -14.66
CA GLN A 123 -12.73 -6.58 -13.66
C GLN A 123 -12.60 -7.89 -12.87
N LEU A 124 -11.71 -8.78 -13.28
CA LEU A 124 -11.48 -10.05 -12.61
C LEU A 124 -10.71 -9.86 -11.29
N PRO A 125 -10.84 -10.81 -10.32
CA PRO A 125 -10.03 -10.83 -9.11
C PRO A 125 -8.53 -10.68 -9.39
N LEU A 126 -7.80 -10.03 -8.49
CA LEU A 126 -6.40 -9.66 -8.72
C LEU A 126 -5.54 -10.89 -9.01
N VAL A 127 -5.79 -12.01 -8.32
CA VAL A 127 -5.06 -13.27 -8.53
C VAL A 127 -5.16 -13.77 -9.98
N ILE A 128 -6.29 -13.53 -10.66
CA ILE A 128 -6.45 -13.88 -12.07
C ILE A 128 -5.65 -12.91 -12.94
N ARG A 129 -5.78 -11.60 -12.67
CA ARG A 129 -5.06 -10.55 -13.39
C ARG A 129 -3.53 -10.66 -13.28
N GLU A 130 -3.01 -11.13 -12.15
CA GLU A 130 -1.57 -11.38 -11.96
C GLU A 130 -1.03 -12.55 -12.77
N ARG A 131 -1.89 -13.51 -13.14
CA ARG A 131 -1.53 -14.68 -13.95
C ARG A 131 -1.80 -14.50 -15.44
N ASP A 132 -2.60 -13.50 -15.79
CA ASP A 132 -2.90 -13.18 -17.18
C ASP A 132 -1.70 -12.50 -17.86
N VAL A 133 -1.15 -13.19 -18.87
CA VAL A 133 0.09 -12.78 -19.54
C VAL A 133 -0.10 -11.48 -20.32
N GLU A 134 -1.23 -11.31 -21.00
CA GLU A 134 -1.49 -10.13 -21.82
C GLU A 134 -1.70 -8.90 -20.95
N TYR A 135 -2.52 -9.02 -19.90
CA TYR A 135 -2.73 -7.97 -18.91
C TYR A 135 -1.41 -7.57 -18.26
N GLN A 136 -0.63 -8.53 -17.76
CA GLN A 136 0.66 -8.23 -17.15
C GLN A 136 1.61 -7.56 -18.14
N PHE A 137 1.70 -8.03 -19.39
CA PHE A 137 2.54 -7.40 -20.41
C PHE A 137 2.22 -5.90 -20.58
N HIS A 138 0.94 -5.54 -20.66
CA HIS A 138 0.52 -4.13 -20.73
C HIS A 138 0.91 -3.35 -19.47
N ARG A 139 0.71 -3.93 -18.28
CA ARG A 139 1.11 -3.29 -17.01
C ARG A 139 2.63 -3.09 -16.95
N LEU A 140 3.42 -4.05 -17.37
CA LEU A 140 4.88 -3.95 -17.41
C LEU A 140 5.33 -2.80 -18.32
N LEU A 141 4.79 -2.69 -19.54
CA LEU A 141 5.14 -1.59 -20.46
C LEU A 141 4.81 -0.21 -19.90
N ILE A 142 3.70 -0.08 -19.16
CA ILE A 142 3.32 1.18 -18.51
C ILE A 142 4.33 1.52 -17.41
N PHE A 143 4.57 0.59 -16.47
CA PHE A 143 5.45 0.87 -15.33
C PHE A 143 6.91 1.03 -15.74
N GLU A 144 7.40 0.31 -16.75
CA GLU A 144 8.75 0.51 -17.28
C GLU A 144 8.98 1.99 -17.66
N ARG A 145 8.07 2.56 -18.46
CA ARG A 145 8.17 3.96 -18.91
C ARG A 145 8.04 4.95 -17.75
N LEU A 146 7.13 4.68 -16.81
CA LEU A 146 6.90 5.57 -15.67
C LEU A 146 8.09 5.57 -14.71
N LEU A 147 8.63 4.39 -14.39
CA LEU A 147 9.75 4.22 -13.47
C LEU A 147 11.05 4.79 -14.05
N GLN A 148 11.29 4.69 -15.36
CA GLN A 148 12.43 5.36 -16.01
C GLN A 148 12.42 6.89 -15.86
N SER A 149 11.25 7.48 -15.61
CA SER A 149 11.07 8.93 -15.44
C SER A 149 10.78 9.33 -13.99
N TYR A 150 10.92 8.42 -13.03
CA TYR A 150 10.86 8.74 -11.60
C TYR A 150 12.07 9.60 -11.22
N PRO A 151 11.94 10.64 -10.36
CA PRO A 151 10.75 11.00 -9.56
C PRO A 151 9.69 11.85 -10.26
N PHE A 152 9.97 12.40 -11.44
CA PHE A 152 9.06 13.34 -12.14
C PHE A 152 7.69 12.76 -12.51
N LYS A 153 7.56 11.43 -12.59
CA LYS A 153 6.31 10.70 -12.86
C LYS A 153 5.67 10.04 -11.64
N ALA A 154 6.09 10.38 -10.41
CA ALA A 154 5.54 9.80 -9.18
C ALA A 154 4.00 9.79 -9.12
N GLU A 155 3.33 10.89 -9.47
CA GLU A 155 1.86 10.96 -9.51
C GLU A 155 1.21 10.03 -10.54
N SER A 156 1.90 9.80 -11.67
CA SER A 156 1.42 8.85 -12.68
C SER A 156 1.60 7.41 -12.20
N ILE A 157 2.69 7.12 -11.50
CA ILE A 157 2.92 5.82 -10.86
C ILE A 157 1.85 5.56 -9.80
N LEU A 158 1.57 6.54 -8.93
CA LEU A 158 0.50 6.47 -7.92
C LEU A 158 -0.85 6.15 -8.56
N ARG A 159 -1.19 6.84 -9.66
CA ARG A 159 -2.46 6.63 -10.37
C ARG A 159 -2.58 5.21 -10.94
N GLU A 160 -1.52 4.67 -11.51
CA GLU A 160 -1.53 3.31 -12.06
C GLU A 160 -1.50 2.25 -10.96
N ALA A 161 -0.76 2.48 -9.87
CA ALA A 161 -0.72 1.60 -8.70
C ALA A 161 -2.09 1.49 -8.00
N ARG A 162 -2.95 2.52 -8.07
CA ARG A 162 -4.35 2.44 -7.60
C ARG A 162 -5.21 1.39 -8.33
N LYS A 163 -4.79 0.93 -9.51
CA LYS A 163 -5.47 -0.18 -10.22
C LYS A 163 -5.00 -1.53 -9.67
N ASP A 164 -3.68 -1.71 -9.62
CA ASP A 164 -2.93 -2.78 -8.93
C ASP A 164 -1.43 -2.56 -9.17
N THR A 165 -0.59 -3.35 -8.52
CA THR A 165 0.86 -3.34 -8.72
C THR A 165 1.30 -4.64 -9.41
N PRO A 166 1.94 -4.58 -10.59
CA PRO A 166 2.41 -5.79 -11.27
C PRO A 166 3.55 -6.43 -10.47
N PRO A 167 3.54 -7.76 -10.23
CA PRO A 167 4.51 -8.43 -9.38
C PRO A 167 5.97 -8.15 -9.74
N PHE A 168 6.30 -8.11 -11.02
CA PHE A 168 7.66 -7.92 -11.51
C PHE A 168 8.26 -6.56 -11.13
N TYR A 169 7.45 -5.48 -11.14
CA TYR A 169 7.91 -4.14 -10.78
C TYR A 169 7.56 -3.73 -9.35
N ARG A 170 6.93 -4.61 -8.55
CA ARG A 170 6.44 -4.29 -7.20
C ARG A 170 7.49 -3.62 -6.33
N ALA A 171 8.72 -4.14 -6.32
CA ALA A 171 9.83 -3.58 -5.57
C ALA A 171 10.09 -2.08 -5.88
N LEU A 172 10.14 -1.74 -7.17
CA LEU A 172 10.39 -0.38 -7.64
C LEU A 172 9.16 0.53 -7.47
N VAL A 173 7.96 -0.01 -7.67
CA VAL A 173 6.72 0.72 -7.43
C VAL A 173 6.61 1.09 -5.94
N TRP A 174 6.85 0.15 -5.03
CA TRP A 174 6.84 0.41 -3.59
C TRP A 174 7.88 1.46 -3.20
N ALA A 175 9.11 1.37 -3.70
CA ALA A 175 10.13 2.37 -3.48
C ALA A 175 9.65 3.77 -3.93
N SER A 176 9.02 3.87 -5.10
CA SER A 176 8.49 5.14 -5.61
C SER A 176 7.30 5.68 -4.79
N LEU A 177 6.41 4.81 -4.30
CA LEU A 177 5.27 5.18 -3.44
C LEU A 177 5.74 5.64 -2.05
N LEU A 178 6.88 5.14 -1.59
CA LEU A 178 7.56 5.56 -0.37
C LEU A 178 8.44 6.81 -0.57
N GLY A 179 8.51 7.35 -1.80
CA GLY A 179 9.31 8.53 -2.09
C GLY A 179 10.83 8.29 -1.98
N VAL A 180 11.28 7.04 -2.13
CA VAL A 180 12.71 6.72 -2.13
C VAL A 180 13.35 7.34 -3.36
N ASP A 181 14.29 8.26 -3.18
CA ASP A 181 15.01 8.94 -4.25
C ASP A 181 16.48 9.20 -3.84
N GLY A 182 17.33 9.52 -4.80
CA GLY A 182 18.73 9.88 -4.58
C GLY A 182 19.71 8.70 -4.55
N PRO A 183 20.96 8.92 -4.06
CA PRO A 183 22.06 7.96 -4.17
C PRO A 183 22.00 6.86 -3.10
N VAL A 184 20.88 6.13 -3.03
CA VAL A 184 20.58 5.10 -2.03
C VAL A 184 21.71 4.08 -1.84
N ALA A 185 22.32 3.62 -2.94
CA ALA A 185 23.44 2.67 -2.89
C ALA A 185 24.67 3.24 -2.15
N GLN A 186 25.01 4.50 -2.40
CA GLN A 186 26.15 5.16 -1.75
C GLN A 186 25.87 5.35 -0.25
N THR A 187 24.67 5.81 0.09
CA THR A 187 24.26 5.99 1.48
C THR A 187 24.34 4.67 2.25
N TYR A 188 23.76 3.59 1.72
CA TYR A 188 23.80 2.27 2.37
C TYR A 188 25.22 1.71 2.52
N GLN A 189 26.08 1.93 1.52
CA GLN A 189 27.47 1.46 1.55
C GLN A 189 28.29 2.15 2.66
N GLN A 190 28.02 3.43 2.93
CA GLN A 190 28.73 4.22 3.95
C GLN A 190 28.38 3.85 5.39
N ILE A 191 27.25 3.17 5.62
CA ILE A 191 26.85 2.77 6.98
C ILE A 191 27.73 1.62 7.47
N ASP A 192 28.28 1.75 8.68
CA ASP A 192 29.03 0.67 9.32
C ASP A 192 28.09 -0.49 9.70
N LYS A 193 28.35 -1.67 9.15
CA LYS A 193 27.60 -2.91 9.38
C LYS A 193 28.46 -3.99 10.04
N GLU A 194 29.72 -3.68 10.36
CA GLU A 194 30.68 -4.66 10.85
C GLU A 194 30.90 -4.49 12.35
N THR A 195 31.02 -3.25 12.84
CA THR A 195 31.24 -2.98 14.27
C THR A 195 30.15 -3.63 15.13
N PRO A 196 30.51 -4.43 16.15
CA PRO A 196 29.51 -5.07 17.00
C PRO A 196 28.61 -4.06 17.71
N THR A 197 27.31 -4.32 17.70
CA THR A 197 26.33 -3.53 18.46
C THR A 197 25.69 -4.34 19.58
N PRO A 198 25.17 -3.70 20.65
CA PRO A 198 24.44 -4.41 21.70
C PRO A 198 23.21 -5.19 21.19
N THR A 199 22.71 -4.83 20.01
CA THR A 199 21.52 -5.41 19.37
C THR A 199 21.83 -6.68 18.56
N ASP A 200 23.09 -6.92 18.20
CA ASP A 200 23.48 -8.01 17.28
C ASP A 200 22.98 -9.38 17.76
N ARG A 201 23.10 -9.66 19.06
CA ARG A 201 22.61 -10.91 19.66
C ARG A 201 21.09 -11.11 19.48
N GLN A 202 20.30 -10.05 19.55
CA GLN A 202 18.85 -10.13 19.36
C GLN A 202 18.53 -10.41 17.89
N ILE A 203 19.20 -9.71 16.96
CA ILE A 203 19.06 -9.91 15.52
C ILE A 203 19.39 -11.36 15.13
N GLU A 204 20.47 -11.93 15.67
CA GLU A 204 20.89 -13.31 15.42
C GLU A 204 19.86 -14.36 15.87
N VAL A 205 19.08 -14.07 16.92
CA VAL A 205 18.05 -14.98 17.44
C VAL A 205 16.71 -14.81 16.72
N ASP A 206 16.40 -13.59 16.25
CA ASP A 206 15.14 -13.29 15.60
C ASP A 206 15.10 -13.75 14.14
N ILE A 207 16.15 -13.49 13.37
CA ILE A 207 16.20 -13.81 11.93
C ILE A 207 15.86 -15.28 11.63
N PRO A 208 16.44 -16.30 12.30
CA PRO A 208 16.15 -17.69 11.97
C PRO A 208 14.71 -18.12 12.24
N ARG A 209 13.98 -17.37 13.07
CA ARG A 209 12.57 -17.62 13.42
C ARG A 209 11.61 -16.83 12.51
N CYS A 210 12.13 -15.79 11.85
CA CYS A 210 11.40 -14.88 10.98
C CYS A 210 11.09 -15.54 9.64
N HIS A 211 9.81 -15.67 9.29
CA HIS A 211 9.38 -16.20 7.98
C HIS A 211 10.06 -17.53 7.57
N GLN A 212 10.30 -18.44 8.53
CA GLN A 212 11.01 -19.72 8.33
C GLN A 212 10.43 -20.63 7.23
N TYR A 213 9.18 -20.40 6.83
CA TYR A 213 8.52 -21.12 5.74
C TYR A 213 9.00 -20.69 4.34
N ASP A 214 9.66 -19.53 4.22
CA ASP A 214 10.15 -19.00 2.94
C ASP A 214 11.60 -19.42 2.70
N GLU A 215 11.84 -20.17 1.62
CA GLU A 215 13.15 -20.76 1.30
C GLU A 215 14.22 -19.70 1.00
N LEU A 216 13.83 -18.56 0.41
CA LEU A 216 14.77 -17.49 0.06
C LEU A 216 15.28 -16.79 1.32
N LEU A 217 14.37 -16.38 2.20
CA LEU A 217 14.70 -15.67 3.43
C LEU A 217 15.38 -16.55 4.48
N SER A 218 14.97 -17.82 4.58
CA SER A 218 15.56 -18.80 5.52
C SER A 218 16.93 -19.34 5.08
N SER A 219 17.36 -19.03 3.86
CA SER A 219 18.68 -19.42 3.36
C SER A 219 19.81 -18.71 4.14
N PRO A 220 21.03 -19.30 4.20
CA PRO A 220 22.18 -18.63 4.81
C PRO A 220 22.50 -17.26 4.20
N GLN A 221 22.28 -17.11 2.88
CA GLN A 221 22.45 -15.84 2.20
C GLN A 221 21.35 -14.84 2.59
N GLY A 222 20.11 -15.31 2.71
CA GLY A 222 18.98 -14.53 3.22
C GLY A 222 19.26 -13.99 4.61
N HIS A 223 19.66 -14.84 5.54
CA HIS A 223 20.05 -14.43 6.90
C HIS A 223 21.16 -13.38 6.91
N ALA A 224 22.23 -13.59 6.13
CA ALA A 224 23.34 -12.63 6.06
C ALA A 224 22.90 -11.26 5.52
N LYS A 225 22.00 -11.24 4.53
CA LYS A 225 21.42 -10.00 3.99
C LYS A 225 20.50 -9.32 5.01
N PHE A 226 19.69 -10.10 5.70
CA PHE A 226 18.82 -9.65 6.78
C PHE A 226 19.62 -8.92 7.87
N THR A 227 20.69 -9.54 8.36
CA THR A 227 21.59 -8.96 9.36
C THR A 227 22.15 -7.62 8.88
N ARG A 228 22.63 -7.54 7.63
CA ARG A 228 23.20 -6.29 7.10
C ARG A 228 22.18 -5.17 6.98
N VAL A 229 20.97 -5.45 6.50
CA VAL A 229 19.91 -4.44 6.35
C VAL A 229 19.43 -3.95 7.72
N LEU A 230 19.18 -4.86 8.67
CA LEU A 230 18.75 -4.50 10.02
C LEU A 230 19.84 -3.73 10.77
N LYS A 231 21.10 -4.16 10.67
CA LYS A 231 22.23 -3.47 11.29
C LYS A 231 22.44 -2.08 10.70
N ALA A 232 22.30 -1.93 9.38
CA ALA A 232 22.32 -0.62 8.74
C ALA A 232 21.21 0.29 9.29
N TRP A 233 20.01 -0.24 9.50
CA TRP A 233 18.90 0.52 10.10
C TRP A 233 19.20 0.95 11.54
N VAL A 234 19.63 0.01 12.40
CA VAL A 234 19.96 0.31 13.81
C VAL A 234 21.07 1.35 13.94
N VAL A 235 22.14 1.24 13.13
CA VAL A 235 23.26 2.18 13.17
C VAL A 235 22.88 3.56 12.65
N SER A 236 22.07 3.64 11.59
CA SER A 236 21.60 4.92 11.05
C SER A 236 20.55 5.61 11.92
N HIS A 237 19.87 4.88 12.82
CA HIS A 237 18.83 5.40 13.71
C HIS A 237 19.23 5.24 15.18
N ALA A 238 20.39 5.77 15.57
CA ALA A 238 20.94 5.64 16.94
C ALA A 238 20.03 6.19 18.07
N HIS A 239 18.99 6.96 17.73
CA HIS A 239 17.99 7.47 18.67
C HIS A 239 16.80 6.50 18.88
N LEU A 240 16.73 5.41 18.10
CA LEU A 240 15.72 4.36 18.16
C LEU A 240 16.33 3.05 18.68
N VAL A 241 15.47 2.10 19.02
CA VAL A 241 15.83 0.79 19.54
C VAL A 241 15.20 -0.28 18.68
N TYR A 242 15.96 -1.35 18.44
CA TYR A 242 15.43 -2.57 17.85
C TYR A 242 14.41 -3.21 18.79
N TRP A 243 13.17 -3.29 18.34
CA TRP A 243 12.12 -4.08 18.97
C TRP A 243 11.91 -5.36 18.17
N GLN A 244 11.68 -6.47 18.87
CA GLN A 244 11.32 -7.74 18.23
C GLN A 244 10.09 -7.52 17.35
N GLY A 245 10.18 -7.94 16.07
CA GLY A 245 9.20 -7.63 15.03
C GLY A 245 9.74 -6.73 13.92
N LEU A 246 10.85 -6.00 14.14
CA LEU A 246 11.51 -5.22 13.08
C LEU A 246 12.05 -6.13 11.96
N ASP A 247 12.51 -7.32 12.32
CA ASP A 247 12.86 -8.40 11.39
C ASP A 247 11.67 -8.76 10.48
N SER A 248 10.49 -8.98 11.07
CA SER A 248 9.26 -9.28 10.32
C SER A 248 8.88 -8.12 9.40
N LEU A 249 9.09 -6.87 9.83
CA LEU A 249 8.83 -5.69 9.01
C LEU A 249 9.82 -5.55 7.83
N CYS A 250 11.06 -5.98 8.02
CA CYS A 250 12.11 -5.96 6.99
C CYS A 250 11.89 -7.04 5.91
N ALA A 251 11.29 -8.18 6.25
CA ALA A 251 11.13 -9.32 5.34
C ALA A 251 10.53 -8.98 3.96
N PRO A 252 9.39 -8.26 3.84
CA PRO A 252 8.82 -7.94 2.53
C PRO A 252 9.76 -7.11 1.65
N PHE A 253 10.46 -6.14 2.23
CA PHE A 253 11.38 -5.28 1.49
C PHE A 253 12.61 -6.04 1.03
N LEU A 254 13.18 -6.87 1.90
CA LEU A 254 14.34 -7.69 1.54
C LEU A 254 13.97 -8.75 0.51
N TYR A 255 12.82 -9.41 0.65
CA TYR A 255 12.34 -10.39 -0.32
C TYR A 255 12.23 -9.78 -1.71
N LEU A 256 11.54 -8.65 -1.84
CA LEU A 256 11.35 -7.96 -3.12
C LEU A 256 12.64 -7.37 -3.70
N ASN A 257 13.62 -7.07 -2.85
CA ASN A 257 14.88 -6.42 -3.23
C ASN A 257 16.10 -7.28 -2.84
N PHE A 258 16.03 -8.60 -2.99
CA PHE A 258 17.07 -9.51 -2.49
C PHE A 258 18.45 -9.20 -3.08
N ASN A 259 18.48 -8.76 -4.33
CA ASN A 259 19.70 -8.37 -5.06
C ASN A 259 20.06 -6.88 -4.91
N ASN A 260 19.27 -6.10 -4.15
CA ASN A 260 19.46 -4.67 -3.94
C ASN A 260 19.15 -4.29 -2.47
N GLU A 261 20.04 -4.72 -1.56
CA GLU A 261 19.91 -4.46 -0.11
C GLU A 261 19.79 -2.97 0.22
N ALA A 262 20.43 -2.10 -0.56
CA ALA A 262 20.36 -0.66 -0.38
C ALA A 262 18.93 -0.13 -0.58
N LEU A 263 18.24 -0.64 -1.62
CA LEU A 263 16.84 -0.30 -1.86
C LEU A 263 15.91 -0.90 -0.80
N ALA A 264 16.16 -2.15 -0.36
CA ALA A 264 15.44 -2.75 0.76
C ALA A 264 15.53 -1.87 2.02
N TYR A 265 16.75 -1.46 2.38
CA TYR A 265 17.04 -0.57 3.50
C TYR A 265 16.31 0.77 3.38
N ALA A 266 16.42 1.44 2.22
CA ALA A 266 15.78 2.73 2.02
C ALA A 266 14.25 2.65 2.09
N CYS A 267 13.65 1.60 1.51
CA CYS A 267 12.21 1.35 1.64
C CYS A 267 11.82 1.11 3.10
N LEU A 268 12.56 0.29 3.85
CA LEU A 268 12.31 0.03 5.27
C LEU A 268 12.34 1.33 6.09
N SER A 269 13.37 2.16 5.90
CA SER A 269 13.49 3.46 6.58
C SER A 269 12.31 4.38 6.29
N GLN A 270 12.01 4.61 5.01
CA GLN A 270 10.88 5.48 4.62
C GLN A 270 9.53 4.94 5.09
N PHE A 271 9.37 3.62 5.10
CA PHE A 271 8.15 2.99 5.59
C PHE A 271 7.95 3.20 7.09
N ILE A 272 9.02 3.04 7.89
CA ILE A 272 8.97 3.28 9.33
C ILE A 272 8.67 4.75 9.63
N ASP A 273 9.31 5.68 8.91
CA ASP A 273 9.05 7.11 9.07
C ASP A 273 7.59 7.47 8.74
N LYS A 274 7.01 6.84 7.72
CA LYS A 274 5.63 7.09 7.29
C LYS A 274 4.57 6.49 8.22
N TYR A 275 4.75 5.25 8.68
CA TYR A 275 3.68 4.49 9.36
C TYR A 275 3.93 4.21 10.85
N LEU A 276 5.18 4.22 11.29
CA LEU A 276 5.60 3.74 12.61
C LEU A 276 6.34 4.83 13.39
N HIS A 277 5.95 6.08 13.17
CA HIS A 277 6.52 7.24 13.85
C HIS A 277 6.49 7.04 15.38
N LYS A 278 7.67 7.08 15.99
CA LYS A 278 7.92 6.87 17.44
C LYS A 278 7.63 5.46 17.99
N PHE A 279 7.26 4.47 17.17
CA PHE A 279 7.04 3.09 17.64
C PHE A 279 8.33 2.43 18.13
N PHE A 280 9.49 2.83 17.60
CA PHE A 280 10.79 2.26 17.95
C PHE A 280 11.58 3.11 18.98
N LEU A 281 10.92 4.02 19.69
CA LEU A 281 11.56 4.68 20.83
C LEU A 281 11.90 3.66 21.93
N ARG A 282 12.89 3.98 22.78
CA ARG A 282 13.22 3.16 23.96
C ARG A 282 12.01 3.04 24.90
N ASP A 283 11.26 4.12 25.09
CA ASP A 283 9.94 4.10 25.69
C ASP A 283 8.91 4.48 24.63
N ASN A 284 8.23 3.46 24.10
CA ASN A 284 7.17 3.59 23.10
C ASN A 284 5.77 3.38 23.71
N SER A 285 5.68 3.20 25.04
CA SER A 285 4.45 2.78 25.72
C SER A 285 3.28 3.72 25.46
N ALA A 286 3.52 5.04 25.55
CA ALA A 286 2.52 6.06 25.26
C ALA A 286 2.00 6.00 23.82
N VAL A 287 2.89 5.77 22.84
CA VAL A 287 2.55 5.70 21.41
C VAL A 287 1.71 4.46 21.12
N ILE A 288 2.12 3.30 21.64
CA ILE A 288 1.36 2.05 21.49
C ILE A 288 0.00 2.18 22.16
N GLN A 289 -0.07 2.74 23.37
CA GLN A 289 -1.33 2.93 24.07
C GLN A 289 -2.27 3.92 23.36
N GLU A 290 -1.74 5.00 22.77
CA GLU A 290 -2.53 5.91 21.94
C GLU A 290 -3.13 5.15 20.74
N TYR A 291 -2.29 4.38 20.04
CA TYR A 291 -2.69 3.66 18.83
C TYR A 291 -3.76 2.59 19.12
N LEU A 292 -3.61 1.84 20.22
CA LEU A 292 -4.58 0.84 20.66
C LEU A 292 -5.88 1.45 21.17
N ALA A 293 -5.82 2.60 21.85
CA ALA A 293 -7.03 3.31 22.27
C ALA A 293 -7.82 3.83 21.05
N LYS A 294 -7.12 4.43 20.07
CA LYS A 294 -7.75 4.81 18.78
C LYS A 294 -8.33 3.60 18.06
N PHE A 295 -7.63 2.46 18.08
CA PHE A 295 -8.16 1.23 17.50
C PHE A 295 -9.45 0.78 18.19
N SER A 296 -9.49 0.81 19.53
CA SER A 296 -10.69 0.50 20.32
C SER A 296 -11.88 1.39 19.92
N HIS A 297 -11.65 2.71 19.79
CA HIS A 297 -12.67 3.66 19.33
C HIS A 297 -13.13 3.38 17.90
N MET A 298 -12.22 2.95 17.02
CA MET A 298 -12.57 2.56 15.65
C MET A 298 -13.46 1.32 15.64
N ILE A 299 -13.24 0.34 16.51
CA ILE A 299 -14.14 -0.82 16.68
C ILE A 299 -15.50 -0.32 17.15
N ALA A 300 -15.57 0.50 18.20
CA ALA A 300 -16.83 1.05 18.73
C ALA A 300 -17.62 1.83 17.66
N PHE A 301 -16.93 2.65 16.87
CA PHE A 301 -17.55 3.45 15.81
C PHE A 301 -18.09 2.58 14.67
N HIS A 302 -17.37 1.53 14.26
CA HIS A 302 -17.72 0.74 13.08
C HIS A 302 -18.54 -0.51 13.38
N ASP A 303 -18.40 -1.09 14.56
CA ASP A 303 -19.07 -2.31 15.01
C ASP A 303 -19.31 -2.29 16.53
N PRO A 304 -20.29 -1.50 17.00
CA PRO A 304 -20.56 -1.35 18.44
C PRO A 304 -20.98 -2.67 19.09
N GLN A 305 -21.64 -3.56 18.36
CA GLN A 305 -22.01 -4.89 18.87
C GLN A 305 -20.76 -5.70 19.22
N LEU A 306 -19.79 -5.78 18.31
CA LEU A 306 -18.54 -6.47 18.57
C LEU A 306 -17.74 -5.77 19.68
N PHE A 307 -17.65 -4.44 19.65
CA PHE A 307 -16.99 -3.67 20.69
C PHE A 307 -17.57 -3.95 22.08
N ASN A 308 -18.89 -3.85 22.25
CA ASN A 308 -19.57 -4.09 23.52
C ASN A 308 -19.32 -5.51 24.03
N HIS A 309 -19.38 -6.51 23.13
CA HIS A 309 -19.08 -7.90 23.51
C HIS A 309 -17.65 -8.05 24.04
N LEU A 310 -16.66 -7.56 23.29
CA LEU A 310 -15.25 -7.65 23.68
C LEU A 310 -14.96 -6.89 24.98
N ASP A 311 -15.54 -5.71 25.16
CA ASP A 311 -15.43 -4.91 26.39
C ASP A 311 -16.04 -5.65 27.59
N ASN A 312 -17.22 -6.25 27.42
CA ASN A 312 -17.91 -7.01 28.47
C ASN A 312 -17.11 -8.23 28.96
N ILE A 313 -16.41 -8.93 28.06
CA ILE A 313 -15.55 -10.06 28.42
C ILE A 313 -14.12 -9.64 28.82
N GLY A 314 -13.82 -8.34 28.84
CA GLY A 314 -12.50 -7.80 29.19
C GLY A 314 -11.41 -8.11 28.15
N PHE A 315 -11.79 -8.36 26.88
CA PHE A 315 -10.87 -8.71 25.81
C PHE A 315 -10.42 -7.47 25.02
N ILE A 316 -9.41 -6.79 25.56
CA ILE A 316 -8.91 -5.50 25.07
C ILE A 316 -7.85 -5.64 23.95
N PRO A 317 -7.70 -4.64 23.05
CA PRO A 317 -6.71 -4.65 21.97
C PRO A 317 -5.26 -4.96 22.36
N GLU A 318 -4.82 -4.55 23.55
CA GLU A 318 -3.48 -4.80 24.09
C GLU A 318 -3.10 -6.28 24.07
N LEU A 319 -4.08 -7.18 24.13
CA LEU A 319 -3.86 -8.63 24.19
C LEU A 319 -3.52 -9.25 22.83
N TYR A 320 -3.90 -8.62 21.71
CA TYR A 320 -3.79 -9.24 20.39
C TYR A 320 -3.27 -8.32 19.28
N ALA A 321 -3.43 -7.00 19.39
CA ALA A 321 -3.18 -6.06 18.30
C ALA A 321 -1.80 -5.39 18.34
N ILE A 322 -1.00 -5.56 19.41
CA ILE A 322 0.37 -5.02 19.46
C ILE A 322 1.21 -5.55 18.28
N PRO A 323 1.28 -6.87 18.00
CA PRO A 323 2.05 -7.37 16.86
C PRO A 323 1.50 -6.86 15.52
N TRP A 324 0.19 -6.64 15.42
CA TRP A 324 -0.45 -6.17 14.19
C TRP A 324 0.08 -4.81 13.79
N PHE A 325 0.15 -3.88 14.74
CA PHE A 325 0.56 -2.51 14.45
C PHE A 325 2.07 -2.35 14.48
N LEU A 326 2.78 -2.98 15.42
CA LEU A 326 4.24 -2.88 15.49
C LEU A 326 4.94 -3.45 14.25
N THR A 327 4.37 -4.52 13.67
CA THR A 327 4.94 -5.18 12.48
C THR A 327 4.14 -4.89 11.21
N MET A 328 3.12 -4.04 11.29
CA MET A 328 2.24 -3.73 10.15
C MET A 328 1.73 -5.01 9.46
N TYR A 329 1.28 -5.93 10.31
CA TYR A 329 0.73 -7.26 10.01
C TYR A 329 1.72 -8.32 9.49
N THR A 330 2.99 -8.01 9.27
CA THR A 330 3.93 -8.94 8.63
C THR A 330 4.26 -10.15 9.46
N HIS A 331 4.28 -10.00 10.79
CA HIS A 331 4.49 -11.13 11.70
C HIS A 331 3.30 -12.11 11.69
N VAL A 332 2.14 -11.63 11.27
CA VAL A 332 0.85 -12.30 11.43
C VAL A 332 0.46 -13.06 10.18
N PHE A 333 0.76 -12.51 9.00
CA PHE A 333 0.36 -13.10 7.72
C PHE A 333 1.55 -13.50 6.85
N PRO A 334 1.39 -14.51 5.99
CA PRO A 334 2.41 -14.87 5.03
C PRO A 334 2.70 -13.76 4.01
N LEU A 335 3.92 -13.73 3.47
CA LEU A 335 4.39 -12.65 2.57
C LEU A 335 3.45 -12.35 1.40
N GLN A 336 2.85 -13.39 0.78
CA GLN A 336 1.93 -13.20 -0.34
C GLN A 336 0.68 -12.39 0.06
N LYS A 337 0.16 -12.61 1.28
CA LYS A 337 -0.95 -11.83 1.85
C LYS A 337 -0.51 -10.41 2.20
N ILE A 338 0.73 -10.25 2.66
CA ILE A 338 1.32 -8.94 2.93
C ILE A 338 1.48 -8.12 1.65
N PHE A 339 1.89 -8.72 0.53
CA PHE A 339 2.00 -7.97 -0.74
C PHE A 339 0.65 -7.40 -1.16
N LEU A 340 -0.42 -8.21 -1.09
CA LEU A 340 -1.78 -7.75 -1.37
C LEU A 340 -2.22 -6.63 -0.43
N LEU A 341 -1.93 -6.76 0.87
CA LEU A 341 -2.28 -5.76 1.87
C LEU A 341 -1.51 -4.45 1.66
N TRP A 342 -0.20 -4.55 1.44
CA TRP A 342 0.71 -3.42 1.37
C TRP A 342 0.63 -2.68 0.04
N ASP A 343 0.24 -3.36 -1.05
CA ASP A 343 -0.12 -2.70 -2.32
C ASP A 343 -1.20 -1.64 -2.10
N THR A 344 -2.15 -1.87 -1.16
CA THR A 344 -3.15 -0.85 -0.79
C THR A 344 -2.67 0.08 0.32
N LEU A 345 -1.96 -0.44 1.33
CA LEU A 345 -1.44 0.37 2.44
C LEU A 345 -0.59 1.54 1.95
N LEU A 346 0.31 1.27 0.99
CA LEU A 346 1.26 2.26 0.47
C LEU A 346 0.58 3.41 -0.28
N LEU A 347 -0.62 3.16 -0.83
CA LEU A 347 -1.45 4.17 -1.48
C LEU A 347 -2.21 5.07 -0.48
N GLY A 348 -2.37 4.60 0.76
CA GLY A 348 -3.12 5.27 1.81
C GLY A 348 -2.27 6.06 2.79
N GLU A 349 -2.97 6.65 3.75
CA GLU A 349 -2.40 7.43 4.85
C GLU A 349 -1.95 6.54 6.01
N ALA A 350 -1.22 7.13 6.95
CA ALA A 350 -0.70 6.46 8.14
C ALA A 350 -1.80 5.87 9.06
N SER A 351 -3.05 6.31 8.88
CA SER A 351 -4.24 5.85 9.61
C SER A 351 -4.86 4.55 9.07
N LEU A 352 -4.55 4.16 7.83
CA LEU A 352 -5.13 2.98 7.20
C LEU A 352 -4.90 1.65 7.95
N PRO A 353 -3.77 1.41 8.66
CA PRO A 353 -3.60 0.20 9.46
C PRO A 353 -4.72 -0.01 10.48
N LEU A 354 -5.21 1.04 11.15
CA LEU A 354 -6.35 0.88 12.06
C LEU A 354 -7.60 0.37 11.34
N CYS A 355 -7.83 0.85 10.11
CA CYS A 355 -8.95 0.42 9.29
C CYS A 355 -8.81 -1.04 8.85
N ILE A 356 -7.58 -1.49 8.56
CA ILE A 356 -7.26 -2.89 8.28
C ILE A 356 -7.60 -3.76 9.51
N GLY A 357 -7.22 -3.32 10.71
CA GLY A 357 -7.55 -4.02 11.95
C GLY A 357 -9.06 -4.20 12.15
N VAL A 358 -9.86 -3.17 11.85
CA VAL A 358 -11.33 -3.26 11.95
C VAL A 358 -11.90 -4.24 10.93
N ALA A 359 -11.40 -4.21 9.69
CA ALA A 359 -11.82 -5.14 8.65
C ALA A 359 -11.47 -6.60 8.99
N LEU A 360 -10.30 -6.84 9.59
CA LEU A 360 -9.92 -8.16 10.11
C LEU A 360 -10.88 -8.65 11.19
N LEU A 361 -11.19 -7.82 12.18
CA LEU A 361 -12.13 -8.16 13.24
C LEU A 361 -13.55 -8.43 12.70
N ARG A 362 -13.99 -7.69 11.68
CA ARG A 362 -15.29 -7.92 11.05
C ARG A 362 -15.40 -9.28 10.36
N GLN A 363 -14.33 -9.79 9.76
CA GLN A 363 -14.33 -11.15 9.21
C GLN A 363 -14.41 -12.22 10.31
N LEU A 364 -13.86 -11.94 11.48
CA LEU A 364 -13.87 -12.84 12.64
C LEU A 364 -15.10 -12.68 13.53
N LYS A 365 -15.94 -11.66 13.27
CA LYS A 365 -17.05 -11.24 14.14
C LYS A 365 -17.96 -12.37 14.58
N ASP A 366 -18.42 -13.19 13.63
CA ASP A 366 -19.41 -14.23 13.91
C ASP A 366 -18.90 -15.25 14.94
N ARG A 367 -17.58 -15.53 14.93
CA ARG A 367 -16.92 -16.39 15.91
C ARG A 367 -16.67 -15.65 17.22
N LEU A 368 -16.17 -14.41 17.15
CA LEU A 368 -15.86 -13.60 18.33
C LEU A 368 -17.08 -13.37 19.22
N LEU A 369 -18.25 -13.11 18.63
CA LEU A 369 -19.51 -12.92 19.38
C LEU A 369 -19.98 -14.18 20.13
N GLN A 370 -19.50 -15.37 19.75
CA GLN A 370 -19.83 -16.63 20.40
C GLN A 370 -18.79 -17.03 21.46
N PHE A 371 -17.67 -16.33 21.52
CA PHE A 371 -16.50 -16.69 22.32
C PHE A 371 -16.39 -15.86 23.60
N GLY A 372 -15.95 -16.50 24.68
CA GLY A 372 -15.49 -15.84 25.87
C GLY A 372 -14.02 -15.42 25.75
N PHE A 373 -13.45 -14.92 26.85
CA PHE A 373 -12.08 -14.42 26.89
C PHE A 373 -11.05 -15.47 26.40
N ASN A 374 -11.13 -16.71 26.89
CA ASN A 374 -10.14 -17.75 26.60
C ASN A 374 -10.23 -18.23 25.15
N GLU A 375 -11.44 -18.40 24.61
CA GLU A 375 -11.65 -18.79 23.23
C GLU A 375 -11.17 -17.72 22.26
N CYS A 376 -11.30 -16.43 22.62
CA CYS A 376 -10.70 -15.33 21.87
C CYS A 376 -9.16 -15.40 21.88
N ILE A 377 -8.52 -15.65 23.03
CA ILE A 377 -7.05 -15.82 23.08
C ILE A 377 -6.59 -16.93 22.12
N LEU A 378 -7.30 -18.07 22.12
CA LEU A 378 -6.99 -19.19 21.23
C LEU A 378 -7.17 -18.82 19.75
N LEU A 379 -8.27 -18.13 19.41
CA LEU A 379 -8.54 -17.68 18.05
C LEU A 379 -7.44 -16.77 17.49
N PHE A 380 -6.91 -15.84 18.31
CA PHE A 380 -5.85 -14.93 17.86
C PHE A 380 -4.46 -15.56 17.88
N SER A 381 -4.26 -16.62 18.68
CA SER A 381 -3.02 -17.40 18.68
C SER A 381 -2.89 -18.29 17.43
N ASP A 382 -4.02 -18.81 16.94
CA ASP A 382 -4.12 -19.61 15.72
C ASP A 382 -5.25 -19.07 14.83
N MET A 383 -4.93 -18.00 14.10
CA MET A 383 -5.93 -17.32 13.28
C MET A 383 -6.34 -18.17 12.06
N PRO A 384 -7.65 -18.22 11.76
CA PRO A 384 -8.13 -18.92 10.57
C PRO A 384 -7.65 -18.24 9.29
N ASP A 385 -7.85 -18.91 8.16
CA ASP A 385 -7.56 -18.33 6.86
C ASP A 385 -8.40 -17.06 6.63
N ILE A 386 -7.72 -15.92 6.47
CA ILE A 386 -8.32 -14.61 6.23
C ILE A 386 -8.36 -14.30 4.72
N ASP A 387 -9.51 -13.85 4.24
CA ASP A 387 -9.69 -13.33 2.88
C ASP A 387 -9.15 -11.90 2.80
N MET A 388 -7.93 -11.76 2.31
CA MET A 388 -7.23 -10.47 2.22
C MET A 388 -7.81 -9.52 1.19
N GLU A 389 -8.44 -10.00 0.10
CA GLU A 389 -9.10 -9.11 -0.85
C GLU A 389 -10.31 -8.43 -0.20
N ARG A 390 -11.04 -9.19 0.63
CA ARG A 390 -12.13 -8.64 1.43
C ARG A 390 -11.61 -7.67 2.50
N VAL A 391 -10.50 -7.99 3.20
CA VAL A 391 -9.88 -7.07 4.18
C VAL A 391 -9.53 -5.73 3.54
N VAL A 392 -8.86 -5.76 2.39
CA VAL A 392 -8.44 -4.56 1.65
C VAL A 392 -9.66 -3.73 1.22
N ARG A 393 -10.69 -4.37 0.67
CA ARG A 393 -11.91 -3.67 0.24
C ARG A 393 -12.65 -3.03 1.41
N GLU A 394 -12.82 -3.78 2.51
CA GLU A 394 -13.52 -3.30 3.71
C GLU A 394 -12.71 -2.22 4.44
N SER A 395 -11.38 -2.30 4.48
CA SER A 395 -10.54 -1.28 5.14
C SER A 395 -10.65 0.08 4.45
N VAL A 396 -10.71 0.11 3.11
CA VAL A 396 -10.97 1.35 2.35
C VAL A 396 -12.36 1.90 2.64
N GLN A 397 -13.39 1.04 2.76
CA GLN A 397 -14.74 1.48 3.13
C GLN A 397 -14.79 2.04 4.55
N VAL A 398 -14.11 1.39 5.50
CA VAL A 398 -13.94 1.87 6.88
C VAL A 398 -13.28 3.24 6.86
N PHE A 399 -12.15 3.39 6.15
CA PHE A 399 -11.43 4.65 5.99
C PHE A 399 -12.32 5.76 5.43
N CYS A 400 -12.95 5.57 4.27
CA CYS A 400 -13.81 6.57 3.62
C CYS A 400 -15.07 6.93 4.42
N SER A 401 -15.43 6.13 5.41
CA SER A 401 -16.63 6.34 6.23
C SER A 401 -16.33 6.76 7.67
N THR A 402 -15.05 6.98 7.98
CA THR A 402 -14.56 7.53 9.24
C THR A 402 -14.25 9.02 9.03
N PRO A 403 -14.74 9.93 9.89
CA PRO A 403 -14.30 11.33 9.83
C PRO A 403 -12.77 11.45 10.03
N PRO A 404 -12.05 12.27 9.24
CA PRO A 404 -10.59 12.38 9.33
C PRO A 404 -10.08 12.68 10.76
N SER A 405 -10.76 13.58 11.48
CA SER A 405 -10.40 14.01 12.85
C SER A 405 -10.49 12.92 13.91
N VAL A 406 -11.14 11.78 13.63
CA VAL A 406 -11.09 10.60 14.52
C VAL A 406 -9.64 10.14 14.74
N MET A 407 -8.76 10.40 13.77
CA MET A 407 -7.37 9.98 13.80
C MET A 407 -6.43 11.04 14.41
N ASP A 408 -6.93 12.22 14.74
CA ASP A 408 -6.14 13.32 15.31
C ASP A 408 -5.49 12.93 16.65
N ALA A 409 -4.44 13.65 17.02
CA ALA A 409 -3.76 13.43 18.28
C ALA A 409 -4.63 13.89 19.46
N VAL A 410 -4.93 12.96 20.36
CA VAL A 410 -5.66 13.20 21.62
C VAL A 410 -4.81 12.62 22.75
N PRO A 411 -4.66 13.30 23.90
CA PRO A 411 -3.92 12.75 25.03
C PRO A 411 -4.41 11.35 25.41
N VAL A 412 -3.48 10.40 25.62
CA VAL A 412 -3.80 8.99 25.93
C VAL A 412 -4.75 8.85 27.13
N VAL A 413 -4.59 9.71 28.13
CA VAL A 413 -5.45 9.72 29.33
C VAL A 413 -6.90 10.02 28.98
N GLU A 414 -7.14 10.91 28.01
CA GLU A 414 -8.49 11.24 27.55
C GLU A 414 -9.05 10.12 26.66
N LEU A 415 -8.25 9.60 25.72
CA LEU A 415 -8.66 8.48 24.86
C LEU A 415 -9.10 7.26 25.67
N LYS A 416 -8.38 6.93 26.76
CA LYS A 416 -8.71 5.79 27.63
C LYS A 416 -9.95 6.00 28.50
N ARG A 417 -10.38 7.24 28.73
CA ARG A 417 -11.60 7.56 29.49
C ARG A 417 -12.85 7.49 28.63
N GLU A 418 -12.69 7.50 27.31
CA GLU A 418 -13.77 7.57 26.33
C GLU A 418 -13.87 6.26 25.57
N LYS A 419 -15.08 5.93 25.09
CA LYS A 419 -15.33 4.73 24.28
C LYS A 419 -15.65 5.03 22.82
N CYS A 420 -15.78 6.30 22.45
CA CYS A 420 -16.09 6.73 21.10
C CYS A 420 -15.11 7.81 20.64
N PRO A 421 -14.88 7.94 19.33
CA PRO A 421 -13.96 8.92 18.82
C PRO A 421 -14.55 10.34 18.87
N ARG A 422 -13.67 11.33 18.81
CA ARG A 422 -14.01 12.75 18.72
C ARG A 422 -13.98 13.21 17.26
N ALA A 423 -14.89 14.08 16.89
CA ALA A 423 -14.89 14.81 15.63
C ALA A 423 -14.60 16.29 15.88
N CYS A 424 -13.78 16.91 15.01
CA CYS A 424 -13.53 18.34 15.07
C CYS A 424 -14.68 19.15 14.44
N GLY A 425 -14.75 20.45 14.75
CA GLY A 425 -15.79 21.32 14.20
C GLY A 425 -15.73 21.45 12.67
N ALA A 426 -14.55 21.48 12.08
CA ALA A 426 -14.38 21.59 10.63
C ALA A 426 -14.96 20.37 9.89
N ASP A 427 -14.61 19.17 10.33
CA ASP A 427 -15.16 17.92 9.81
C ASP A 427 -16.68 17.87 9.93
N LEU A 428 -17.23 18.30 11.08
CA LEU A 428 -18.67 18.32 11.26
C LEU A 428 -19.36 19.27 10.27
N LEU A 429 -18.81 20.46 10.05
CA LEU A 429 -19.35 21.41 9.07
C LEU A 429 -19.24 20.87 7.64
N GLU A 430 -18.14 20.21 7.28
CA GLU A 430 -17.98 19.56 5.98
C GLU A 430 -19.00 18.43 5.77
N LEU A 431 -19.21 17.60 6.79
CA LEU A 431 -20.22 16.54 6.78
C LEU A 431 -21.66 17.07 6.65
N LEU A 432 -21.94 18.23 7.25
CA LEU A 432 -23.23 18.92 7.14
C LEU A 432 -23.41 19.60 5.77
N ALA A 433 -22.34 20.15 5.19
CA ALA A 433 -22.36 20.84 3.90
C ALA A 433 -22.51 19.88 2.70
N HIS A 434 -21.97 18.66 2.80
CA HIS A 434 -22.06 17.71 1.71
C HIS A 434 -23.48 17.22 1.46
N LYS A 435 -23.92 17.32 0.19
CA LYS A 435 -25.25 16.93 -0.27
C LYS A 435 -25.63 15.53 0.24
N ARG A 436 -26.89 15.47 0.66
CA ARG A 436 -27.69 14.31 1.07
C ARG A 436 -27.25 13.00 0.37
N SER A 437 -27.32 11.90 1.09
CA SER A 437 -27.17 10.52 0.58
C SER A 437 -27.95 10.31 -0.73
N ARG A 438 -27.67 9.24 -1.49
CA ARG A 438 -28.51 8.80 -2.65
C ARG A 438 -30.01 8.74 -2.30
N SER A 439 -30.33 8.59 -1.01
CA SER A 439 -31.68 8.59 -0.42
C SER A 439 -32.25 9.97 -0.05
N GLY A 440 -31.57 11.09 -0.32
CA GLY A 440 -32.05 12.43 0.03
C GLY A 440 -32.00 12.80 1.52
N ARG A 441 -31.40 11.98 2.40
CA ARG A 441 -31.19 12.29 3.85
C ARG A 441 -29.78 12.79 4.16
N ALA A 442 -29.63 13.60 5.21
CA ALA A 442 -28.34 14.07 5.70
C ALA A 442 -27.43 12.87 6.07
N LYS A 443 -26.11 13.03 5.88
CA LYS A 443 -25.12 11.98 6.19
C LYS A 443 -24.78 11.90 7.68
N VAL A 444 -25.05 12.99 8.40
CA VAL A 444 -24.80 13.16 9.82
C VAL A 444 -26.06 13.67 10.52
N LEU A 445 -26.28 13.23 11.75
CA LEU A 445 -27.25 13.79 12.67
C LEU A 445 -26.49 14.39 13.85
N VAL A 446 -26.76 15.66 14.17
CA VAL A 446 -26.25 16.30 15.38
C VAL A 446 -27.27 16.12 16.49
N VAL A 447 -26.84 15.52 17.60
CA VAL A 447 -27.62 15.36 18.83
C VAL A 447 -27.08 16.34 19.85
N ASP A 448 -27.80 17.44 20.06
CA ASP A 448 -27.45 18.45 21.04
C ASP A 448 -28.06 18.12 22.39
N ILE A 449 -27.21 17.82 23.37
CA ILE A 449 -27.63 17.39 24.71
C ILE A 449 -27.73 18.55 25.71
N ARG A 450 -27.53 19.79 25.27
CA ARG A 450 -27.68 20.98 26.12
C ARG A 450 -29.14 21.20 26.52
N SER A 451 -29.35 22.06 27.52
CA SER A 451 -30.69 22.46 27.93
C SER A 451 -31.49 23.08 26.76
N PRO A 452 -32.84 22.96 26.75
CA PRO A 452 -33.66 23.57 25.70
C PRO A 452 -33.43 25.07 25.53
N ASP A 453 -33.15 25.79 26.62
CA ASP A 453 -32.83 27.22 26.59
C ASP A 453 -31.50 27.51 25.91
N GLU A 454 -30.46 26.72 26.18
CA GLU A 454 -29.16 26.85 25.49
C GLU A 454 -29.24 26.48 24.01
N PHE A 455 -30.02 25.46 23.69
CA PHE A 455 -30.29 25.05 22.32
C PHE A 455 -31.00 26.16 21.54
N ALA A 456 -32.04 26.76 22.12
CA ALA A 456 -32.79 27.86 21.51
C ALA A 456 -31.93 29.11 21.25
N ARG A 457 -30.93 29.39 22.10
CA ARG A 457 -29.99 30.52 21.93
C ARG A 457 -29.02 30.35 20.75
N GLY A 458 -28.90 29.15 20.18
CA GLY A 458 -28.05 28.91 19.02
C GLY A 458 -27.80 27.42 18.81
N MET A 459 -28.36 26.88 17.73
CA MET A 459 -28.27 25.47 17.35
C MET A 459 -27.62 25.33 15.97
N LEU A 460 -27.09 24.15 15.65
CA LEU A 460 -26.76 23.82 14.27
C LEU A 460 -28.04 23.51 13.48
N THR A 461 -28.05 23.83 12.19
CA THR A 461 -29.17 23.49 11.31
C THR A 461 -29.43 21.97 11.31
N ASP A 462 -30.69 21.58 11.35
CA ASP A 462 -31.16 20.19 11.39
C ASP A 462 -30.71 19.37 12.63
N ALA A 463 -30.10 19.99 13.64
CA ALA A 463 -29.80 19.34 14.91
C ALA A 463 -31.08 19.01 15.70
N ILE A 464 -31.06 17.90 16.42
CA ILE A 464 -32.10 17.54 17.39
C ILE A 464 -31.65 17.88 18.81
N ASN A 465 -32.58 18.24 19.68
CA ASN A 465 -32.30 18.50 21.09
C ASN A 465 -32.78 17.32 21.94
N LEU A 466 -31.84 16.66 22.63
CA LEU A 466 -32.08 15.54 23.55
C LEU A 466 -31.33 15.80 24.87
N PRO A 467 -31.85 16.66 25.76
CA PRO A 467 -31.17 17.03 26.99
C PRO A 467 -30.87 15.82 27.88
N ALA A 468 -29.60 15.60 28.23
CA ALA A 468 -29.13 14.36 28.86
C ALA A 468 -29.92 13.96 30.12
N GLU A 469 -30.27 14.92 30.98
CA GLU A 469 -30.99 14.70 32.24
C GLU A 469 -32.42 14.18 32.05
N SER A 470 -33.05 14.50 30.92
CA SER A 470 -34.44 14.14 30.62
C SER A 470 -34.56 13.01 29.59
N SER A 471 -33.51 12.76 28.82
CA SER A 471 -33.53 11.84 27.69
C SER A 471 -33.03 10.43 28.03
N ILE A 472 -32.35 10.24 29.17
CA ILE A 472 -31.83 8.94 29.61
C ILE A 472 -32.52 8.51 30.91
N THR A 473 -32.97 7.26 30.99
CA THR A 473 -33.55 6.66 32.21
C THR A 473 -32.49 6.41 33.28
N SER A 474 -32.92 6.16 34.52
CA SER A 474 -32.01 5.69 35.58
C SER A 474 -31.29 4.38 35.24
N GLU A 475 -31.84 3.59 34.32
CA GLU A 475 -31.27 2.33 33.82
C GLU A 475 -30.34 2.52 32.61
N GLY A 476 -30.11 3.77 32.15
CA GLY A 476 -29.22 4.05 31.02
C GLY A 476 -29.85 3.79 29.65
N LEU A 477 -31.17 3.86 29.52
CA LEU A 477 -31.89 3.70 28.26
C LEU A 477 -32.43 5.03 27.75
N LEU A 478 -32.60 5.16 26.42
CA LEU A 478 -33.22 6.37 25.86
C LEU A 478 -34.73 6.39 26.13
N ASN A 479 -35.22 7.52 26.65
CA ASN A 479 -36.65 7.76 26.80
C ASN A 479 -37.34 7.86 25.42
N PRO A 480 -38.50 7.20 25.22
CA PRO A 480 -39.27 7.35 23.99
C PRO A 480 -39.72 8.80 23.79
N SER A 481 -39.43 9.37 22.62
CA SER A 481 -39.83 10.72 22.23
C SER A 481 -39.78 10.87 20.72
N SER A 482 -40.41 11.92 20.18
CA SER A 482 -40.33 12.23 18.74
C SER A 482 -38.89 12.48 18.27
N GLN A 483 -38.02 13.00 19.14
CA GLN A 483 -36.59 13.19 18.84
C GLN A 483 -35.83 11.87 18.84
N THR A 484 -36.20 10.94 19.74
CA THR A 484 -35.65 9.57 19.78
C THR A 484 -36.06 8.79 18.54
N ASP A 485 -37.27 9.00 18.01
CA ASP A 485 -37.71 8.41 16.74
C ASP A 485 -36.89 8.93 15.55
N ILE A 486 -36.57 10.23 15.54
CA ILE A 486 -35.65 10.82 14.55
C ILE A 486 -34.27 10.17 14.69
N LEU A 487 -33.70 10.09 15.89
CA LEU A 487 -32.42 9.44 16.15
C LEU A 487 -32.38 8.00 15.62
N ASN A 488 -33.41 7.20 15.92
CA ASN A 488 -33.55 5.83 15.42
C ASN A 488 -33.59 5.78 13.88
N SER A 489 -34.23 6.75 13.23
CA SER A 489 -34.29 6.81 11.76
C SER A 489 -32.93 7.10 11.08
N TYR A 490 -31.94 7.53 11.85
CA TYR A 490 -30.55 7.77 11.43
C TYR A 490 -29.59 6.62 11.79
N ARG A 491 -30.07 5.49 12.32
CA ARG A 491 -29.22 4.33 12.63
C ARG A 491 -28.42 3.91 11.40
N GLY A 492 -27.09 3.77 11.54
CA GLY A 492 -26.16 3.52 10.43
C GLY A 492 -25.61 4.76 9.72
N LYS A 493 -26.07 5.97 10.08
CA LYS A 493 -25.45 7.26 9.70
C LYS A 493 -24.53 7.74 10.82
N ILE A 494 -23.74 8.77 10.55
CA ILE A 494 -22.89 9.39 11.59
C ILE A 494 -23.81 10.11 12.58
N ILE A 495 -23.63 9.85 13.87
CA ILE A 495 -24.35 10.52 14.96
C ILE A 495 -23.29 11.28 15.77
N CYS A 496 -23.36 12.60 15.74
CA CYS A 496 -22.44 13.46 16.49
C CYS A 496 -23.14 14.00 17.73
N VAL A 497 -22.70 13.57 18.91
CA VAL A 497 -23.19 14.04 20.21
C VAL A 497 -22.47 15.34 20.56
N MET A 498 -23.23 16.39 20.82
CA MET A 498 -22.73 17.74 21.07
C MET A 498 -23.25 18.28 22.39
N GLY A 499 -22.35 18.87 23.19
CA GLY A 499 -22.66 19.62 24.39
C GLY A 499 -21.91 20.96 24.43
N SER A 500 -21.80 21.55 25.60
CA SER A 500 -20.87 22.63 25.90
C SER A 500 -19.55 22.06 26.46
N ARG A 501 -18.51 22.89 26.55
CA ARG A 501 -17.26 22.47 27.22
C ARG A 501 -17.47 22.10 28.70
N ASN A 502 -18.48 22.70 29.32
CA ASN A 502 -18.73 22.55 30.75
C ASN A 502 -19.49 21.26 31.10
N ASN A 503 -20.14 20.61 30.12
CA ASN A 503 -20.88 19.36 30.33
C ASN A 503 -20.24 18.16 29.60
N TRP A 504 -18.92 18.18 29.39
CA TRP A 504 -18.19 17.12 28.68
C TRP A 504 -18.46 15.72 29.24
N GLU A 505 -18.52 15.55 30.56
CA GLU A 505 -18.82 14.25 31.17
C GLU A 505 -20.21 13.72 30.78
N GLN A 506 -21.20 14.62 30.63
CA GLN A 506 -22.53 14.24 30.15
C GLN A 506 -22.51 13.87 28.66
N VAL A 507 -21.69 14.54 27.84
CA VAL A 507 -21.49 14.21 26.42
C VAL A 507 -20.93 12.81 26.26
N VAL A 508 -19.87 12.49 27.01
CA VAL A 508 -19.25 11.15 27.00
C VAL A 508 -20.25 10.09 27.44
N LYS A 509 -20.93 10.30 28.58
CA LYS A 509 -21.93 9.36 29.11
C LYS A 509 -23.09 9.13 28.13
N PHE A 510 -23.58 10.19 27.48
CA PHE A 510 -24.65 10.07 26.49
C PHE A 510 -24.19 9.26 25.27
N ALA A 511 -22.98 9.51 24.77
CA ALA A 511 -22.41 8.74 23.66
C ALA A 511 -22.23 7.26 24.03
N GLU A 512 -21.78 6.95 25.25
CA GLU A 512 -21.69 5.59 25.77
C GLU A 512 -23.06 4.90 25.87
N THR A 513 -24.10 5.64 26.27
CA THR A 513 -25.49 5.13 26.25
C THR A 513 -25.95 4.76 24.84
N LEU A 514 -25.56 5.54 23.81
CA LEU A 514 -25.84 5.18 22.43
C LEU A 514 -25.07 3.94 21.98
N LEU A 515 -23.79 3.84 22.35
CA LEU A 515 -22.96 2.67 22.06
C LEU A 515 -23.51 1.40 22.71
N ALA A 516 -23.94 1.46 23.98
CA ALA A 516 -24.55 0.35 24.69
C ALA A 516 -25.85 -0.15 24.01
N GLN A 517 -26.57 0.74 23.33
CA GLN A 517 -27.73 0.42 22.49
C GLN A 517 -27.35 0.10 21.03
N GLU A 518 -26.08 -0.20 20.78
CA GLU A 518 -25.52 -0.59 19.49
C GLU A 518 -25.82 0.42 18.37
N PHE A 519 -25.83 1.72 18.66
CA PHE A 519 -25.82 2.73 17.60
C PHE A 519 -24.42 2.76 16.97
N PRO A 520 -24.29 2.45 15.67
CA PRO A 520 -23.00 2.57 15.00
C PRO A 520 -22.71 4.03 14.67
N ARG A 521 -21.43 4.34 14.45
CA ARG A 521 -20.93 5.64 13.97
C ARG A 521 -21.25 6.82 14.88
N VAL A 522 -21.22 6.56 16.20
CA VAL A 522 -21.35 7.58 17.23
C VAL A 522 -19.99 8.24 17.46
N CYS A 523 -19.94 9.57 17.39
CA CYS A 523 -18.79 10.37 17.78
C CYS A 523 -19.23 11.56 18.65
N THR A 524 -18.28 12.20 19.33
CA THR A 524 -18.52 13.40 20.13
C THR A 524 -17.87 14.63 19.48
N LEU A 525 -18.48 15.81 19.64
CA LEU A 525 -17.87 17.05 19.14
C LEU A 525 -16.77 17.55 20.07
N HIS A 526 -15.53 17.55 19.60
CA HIS A 526 -14.40 18.08 20.37
C HIS A 526 -14.60 19.57 20.68
N GLN A 527 -14.33 19.98 21.93
CA GLN A 527 -14.44 21.36 22.43
C GLN A 527 -15.86 21.97 22.45
N GLY A 528 -16.89 21.14 22.26
CA GLY A 528 -18.30 21.53 22.40
C GLY A 528 -18.79 22.55 21.35
N VAL A 529 -20.04 22.98 21.48
CA VAL A 529 -20.70 23.95 20.58
C VAL A 529 -19.93 25.27 20.43
N GLU A 530 -19.07 25.60 21.40
CA GLU A 530 -18.24 26.80 21.43
C GLU A 530 -17.34 26.96 20.21
N VAL A 531 -16.95 25.85 19.56
CA VAL A 531 -16.13 25.90 18.33
C VAL A 531 -16.82 26.65 17.19
N PHE A 532 -18.15 26.77 17.22
CA PHE A 532 -18.94 27.41 16.16
C PHE A 532 -19.27 28.88 16.42
N ARG A 533 -18.90 29.42 17.59
CA ARG A 533 -19.22 30.83 17.93
C ARG A 533 -18.58 31.82 16.95
N ALA A 534 -17.37 31.53 16.48
CA ALA A 534 -16.66 32.40 15.54
C ALA A 534 -17.04 32.15 14.06
N SER A 535 -17.64 31.00 13.73
CA SER A 535 -17.93 30.63 12.34
C SER A 535 -19.31 31.10 11.85
N GLY A 536 -20.17 31.59 12.75
CA GLY A 536 -21.55 31.97 12.40
C GLY A 536 -22.43 30.79 12.00
N ALA A 537 -22.01 29.54 12.27
CA ALA A 537 -22.76 28.34 11.90
C ALA A 537 -24.00 28.08 12.79
N LEU A 538 -24.11 28.77 13.92
CA LEU A 538 -25.23 28.65 14.84
C LEU A 538 -26.41 29.52 14.37
N VAL A 539 -27.60 28.92 14.31
CA VAL A 539 -28.85 29.59 13.97
C VAL A 539 -29.76 29.65 15.19
N VAL A 540 -30.57 30.70 15.29
CA VAL A 540 -31.61 30.87 16.31
C VAL A 540 -32.94 30.55 15.62
N ARG A 541 -33.77 29.68 16.19
CA ARG A 541 -35.14 29.47 15.67
C ARG A 541 -35.94 30.75 15.92
N SER A 542 -36.42 31.35 14.83
CA SER A 542 -37.36 32.48 14.82
C SER A 542 -38.71 32.10 15.40
#